data_AF-A0AB34L9G9-F1
#
_entry.id   AF-A0AB34L9G9-F1
#
_cell.length_a   1.000
_cell.length_b   1.000
_cell.length_c   1.000
_cell.angle_alpha   90.00
_cell.angle_beta   90.00
_cell.angle_gamma   90.00
#
_symmetry.space_group_name_H-M   'P 1'
#
loop_
_entity.id
_entity.type
_entity.pdbx_description
1 polymer ?
#
loop_
_entity_poly.entity_id
_entity_poly.type
_entity_poly.pdbx_seq_one_letter_code
_entity_poly.pdbx_strand_id
1 'polypeptide(L)'
;MKDYAEYQGYTDIRGSHDAIRKALQIGLIEDKRWMETIEDRNLTSHNYDDDVASEIYENIVLVYYPLFCRFEERMLCISENGTR
;
A
#
# COMPACT_ATOMS: atom_id res chain seq x y z
N MET A 1 -1.19 -3.31 -6.90
CA MET A 1 0.24 -2.86 -6.99
C MET A 1 1.12 -3.90 -7.64
N LYS A 2 1.15 -5.15 -7.14
CA LYS A 2 1.92 -6.25 -7.77
C LYS A 2 1.58 -6.39 -9.26
N ASP A 3 0.30 -6.57 -9.57
CA ASP A 3 -0.15 -6.79 -10.96
C ASP A 3 0.23 -5.63 -11.88
N TYR A 4 0.18 -4.39 -11.38
CA TYR A 4 0.65 -3.23 -12.14
C TYR A 4 2.16 -3.27 -12.36
N ALA A 5 2.96 -3.64 -11.35
CA ALA A 5 4.40 -3.79 -11.51
C ALA A 5 4.73 -4.91 -12.52
N GLU A 6 4.05 -6.04 -12.47
CA GLU A 6 4.20 -7.13 -13.45
C GLU A 6 3.81 -6.68 -14.86
N TYR A 7 2.70 -5.93 -15.00
CA TYR A 7 2.30 -5.32 -16.26
C TYR A 7 3.35 -4.35 -16.83
N GLN A 8 4.05 -3.62 -15.96
CA GLN A 8 5.19 -2.76 -16.34
C GLN A 8 6.50 -3.54 -16.58
N GLY A 9 6.47 -4.88 -16.54
CA GLY A 9 7.61 -5.74 -16.84
C GLY A 9 8.48 -6.14 -15.63
N TYR A 10 8.06 -5.80 -14.40
CA TYR A 10 8.77 -6.20 -13.19
C TYR A 10 8.30 -7.57 -12.69
N THR A 11 9.09 -8.62 -12.95
CA THR A 11 8.70 -10.01 -12.67
C THR A 11 9.23 -10.58 -11.35
N ASP A 12 10.17 -9.92 -10.67
CA ASP A 12 10.75 -10.39 -9.40
C ASP A 12 9.99 -9.88 -8.16
N ILE A 13 8.66 -9.85 -8.19
CA ILE A 13 7.82 -9.41 -7.07
C ILE A 13 7.26 -10.62 -6.32
N ARG A 14 7.88 -10.97 -5.19
CA ARG A 14 7.55 -12.19 -4.44
C ARG A 14 6.39 -12.04 -3.45
N GLY A 15 6.06 -10.83 -3.03
CA GLY A 15 4.99 -10.60 -2.04
C GLY A 15 4.62 -9.13 -1.82
N SER A 16 3.79 -8.87 -0.81
CA SER A 16 3.28 -7.52 -0.50
C SER A 16 4.39 -6.52 -0.23
N HIS A 17 5.42 -6.93 0.52
CA HIS A 17 6.57 -6.08 0.83
C HIS A 17 7.33 -5.66 -0.44
N ASP A 18 7.58 -6.58 -1.37
CA ASP A 18 8.29 -6.27 -2.61
C ASP A 18 7.44 -5.39 -3.53
N ALA A 19 6.13 -5.65 -3.57
CA ALA A 19 5.18 -4.86 -4.34
C ALA A 19 5.13 -3.41 -3.86
N ILE A 20 5.05 -3.15 -2.55
CA ILE A 20 5.04 -1.80 -1.99
C ILE A 20 6.38 -1.11 -2.23
N ARG A 21 7.50 -1.79 -1.98
CA ARG A 21 8.83 -1.24 -2.25
C ARG A 21 8.99 -0.85 -3.71
N LYS A 22 8.55 -1.69 -4.64
CA LYS A 22 8.59 -1.39 -6.07
C LYS A 22 7.66 -0.23 -6.42
N ALA A 23 6.44 -0.20 -5.88
CA ALA A 23 5.49 0.88 -6.13
C ALA A 23 6.02 2.24 -5.67
N LEU A 24 6.73 2.30 -4.54
CA LEU A 24 7.48 3.48 -4.09
C LEU A 24 8.62 3.84 -5.07
N GLN A 25 9.40 2.84 -5.49
CA GLN A 25 10.53 3.05 -6.40
C GLN A 25 10.13 3.63 -7.76
N ILE A 26 8.99 3.20 -8.31
CA ILE A 26 8.51 3.65 -9.63
C ILE A 26 7.60 4.88 -9.55
N GLY A 27 7.40 5.47 -8.36
CA GLY A 27 6.52 6.62 -8.17
C GLY A 27 5.04 6.32 -8.42
N LEU A 28 4.62 5.06 -8.22
CA LEU A 28 3.20 4.70 -8.22
C LEU A 28 2.52 5.17 -6.93
N ILE A 29 3.26 5.15 -5.83
CA ILE A 29 2.90 5.73 -4.54
C ILE A 29 4.12 6.48 -3.99
N GLU A 30 3.91 7.46 -3.12
CA GLU A 30 4.99 8.35 -2.66
C GLU A 30 5.25 8.27 -1.15
N ASP A 31 4.26 7.83 -0.38
CA ASP A 31 4.30 7.88 1.08
C ASP A 31 4.88 6.59 1.66
N LYS A 32 5.93 6.70 2.49
CA LYS A 32 6.60 5.53 3.08
C LYS A 32 5.75 4.79 4.11
N ARG A 33 4.70 5.44 4.65
CA ARG A 33 3.77 4.83 5.62
C ARG A 33 3.00 3.63 5.05
N TRP A 34 3.04 3.41 3.72
CA TRP A 34 2.63 2.14 3.13
C TRP A 34 3.39 0.93 3.70
N MET A 35 4.65 1.09 4.12
CA MET A 35 5.41 0.01 4.76
C MET A 35 4.84 -0.34 6.13
N GLU A 36 4.41 0.66 6.90
CA GLU A 36 3.80 0.48 8.25
C GLU A 36 2.51 -0.35 8.17
N THR A 37 1.76 -0.28 7.06
CA THR A 37 0.58 -1.14 6.84
C THR A 37 0.88 -2.63 6.93
N ILE A 38 2.10 -3.06 6.56
CA ILE A 38 2.52 -4.46 6.64
C ILE A 38 2.82 -4.83 8.09
N GLU A 39 3.47 -3.92 8.82
CA GLU A 39 3.87 -4.11 10.20
C GLU A 39 2.63 -4.19 11.11
N ASP A 40 1.71 -3.24 11.01
CA ASP A 40 0.46 -3.20 11.79
C ASP A 40 -0.40 -4.44 11.53
N ARG A 41 -0.49 -4.89 10.28
CA ARG A 41 -1.20 -6.14 9.96
C ARG A 41 -0.61 -7.33 10.71
N ASN A 42 0.72 -7.42 10.84
CA ASN A 42 1.34 -8.51 11.58
C ASN A 42 1.05 -8.41 13.09
N LEU A 43 0.90 -7.20 13.65
CA LEU A 43 0.53 -6.97 15.04
C LEU A 43 -0.91 -7.38 15.35
N THR A 44 -1.88 -7.09 14.47
CA THR A 44 -3.29 -7.48 14.66
C THR A 44 -3.51 -8.99 14.81
N SER A 45 -2.59 -9.81 14.30
CA SER A 45 -2.71 -11.28 14.31
C SER A 45 -2.09 -11.94 15.54
N HIS A 46 -1.26 -11.21 16.30
CA HIS A 46 -0.38 -11.80 17.30
C HIS A 46 -0.40 -11.10 18.67
N ASN A 47 -1.05 -9.93 18.81
CA ASN A 47 -1.09 -9.21 20.07
C ASN A 47 -2.49 -8.64 20.36
N TYR A 48 -3.20 -9.23 21.33
CA TYR A 48 -4.46 -8.70 21.88
C TYR A 48 -4.11 -7.75 23.03
N ASP A 49 -3.69 -6.55 22.67
CA ASP A 49 -3.51 -5.42 23.58
C ASP A 49 -4.45 -4.30 23.10
N ASP A 50 -5.36 -3.86 23.96
CA ASP A 50 -6.39 -2.87 23.64
C ASP A 50 -5.76 -1.51 23.24
N ASP A 51 -4.57 -1.19 23.78
CA ASP A 51 -3.83 0.02 23.41
C ASP A 51 -3.29 -0.09 21.98
N VAL A 52 -2.74 -1.26 21.63
CA VAL A 52 -2.26 -1.56 20.25
C VAL A 52 -3.43 -1.58 19.27
N ALA A 53 -4.57 -2.14 19.67
CA ALA A 53 -5.78 -2.15 18.84
C ALA A 53 -6.29 -0.73 18.55
N SER A 54 -6.22 0.15 19.55
CA SER A 54 -6.62 1.57 19.41
C SER A 54 -5.67 2.32 18.47
N GLU A 55 -4.36 2.12 18.62
CA GLU A 55 -3.35 2.71 17.72
C GLU A 55 -3.55 2.26 16.26
N ILE A 56 -3.74 0.96 16.03
CA ILE A 56 -3.99 0.42 14.69
C ILE A 56 -5.29 0.98 14.11
N TYR A 57 -6.33 1.13 14.93
CA TYR A 57 -7.58 1.75 14.50
C TYR A 57 -7.35 3.20 14.03
N GLU A 58 -6.62 4.00 14.81
CA GLU A 58 -6.26 5.37 14.43
C GLU A 58 -5.44 5.39 13.13
N ASN A 59 -4.45 4.51 12.99
CA ASN A 59 -3.66 4.38 11.77
C ASN A 59 -4.52 4.03 10.56
N ILE A 60 -5.48 3.11 10.70
CA ILE A 60 -6.41 2.75 9.62
C ILE A 60 -7.18 3.97 9.14
N VAL A 61 -7.76 4.76 10.05
CA VAL A 61 -8.65 5.87 9.69
C VAL A 61 -7.85 7.09 9.21
N LEU A 62 -6.78 7.44 9.91
CA LEU A 62 -6.06 8.71 9.71
C LEU A 62 -4.92 8.60 8.71
N VAL A 63 -4.37 7.39 8.52
CA VAL A 63 -3.20 7.18 7.66
C VAL A 63 -3.55 6.29 6.47
N TYR A 64 -4.02 5.07 6.71
CA TYR A 64 -4.15 4.05 5.66
C TYR A 64 -5.29 4.33 4.71
N TYR A 65 -6.46 4.71 5.20
CA TYR A 65 -7.59 5.05 4.34
C TYR A 65 -7.25 6.19 3.36
N PRO A 66 -6.69 7.35 3.81
CA PRO A 66 -6.23 8.39 2.88
C PRO A 66 -5.15 7.92 1.89
N LEU A 67 -4.27 7.00 2.28
CA LEU A 67 -3.28 6.41 1.36
C LEU A 67 -3.96 5.63 0.23
N PHE A 68 -4.96 4.80 0.57
CA PHE A 68 -5.72 4.04 -0.42
C PHE A 68 -6.49 4.94 -1.38
N CYS A 69 -7.11 6.03 -0.90
CA CYS A 69 -7.78 7.01 -1.76
C CYS A 69 -6.81 7.64 -2.78
N ARG A 70 -5.63 8.09 -2.33
CA ARG A 70 -4.61 8.65 -3.25
C ARG A 70 -4.13 7.61 -4.27
N PHE A 71 -3.99 6.36 -3.85
CA PHE A 71 -3.60 5.28 -4.75
C PHE A 71 -4.70 4.97 -5.78
N GLU A 72 -5.97 4.97 -5.38
CA GLU A 72 -7.11 4.83 -6.29
C GLU A 72 -7.13 5.95 -7.33
N GLU A 73 -7.04 7.22 -6.91
CA GLU A 73 -6.96 8.38 -7.81
C GLU A 73 -5.82 8.23 -8.83
N ARG A 74 -4.64 7.79 -8.36
CA ARG A 74 -3.48 7.55 -9.22
C ARG A 74 -3.74 6.45 -10.25
N MET A 75 -4.34 5.32 -9.84
CA MET A 75 -4.64 4.20 -10.74
C MET A 75 -5.71 4.56 -11.77
N LEU A 76 -6.75 5.30 -11.37
CA LEU A 76 -7.78 5.81 -12.28
C LEU A 76 -7.17 6.72 -13.33
N CYS A 77 -6.35 7.70 -12.91
CA CYS A 77 -5.64 8.60 -13.84
C CYS A 77 -4.75 7.84 -14.84
N ILE A 78 -4.03 6.80 -14.40
CA ILE A 78 -3.22 5.96 -15.30
C ILE A 78 -4.11 5.20 -16.30
N SER A 79 -5.25 4.68 -15.87
CA SER A 79 -6.17 3.94 -16.74
C SER A 79 -6.79 4.80 -17.84
N GLU A 80 -7.13 6.05 -17.52
CA GLU A 80 -7.67 7.01 -18.49
C GLU A 80 -6.63 7.44 -19.53
N ASN A 81 -5.37 7.60 -19.11
CA ASN A 81 -4.26 7.98 -19.98
C ASN A 81 -3.75 6.85 -20.88
N GLY A 82 -3.91 5.58 -20.45
CA GLY A 82 -3.52 4.40 -21.24
C GLY A 82 -4.53 3.98 -22.32
N THR A 83 -5.68 4.66 -22.43
CA THR A 83 -6.74 4.36 -23.41
C THR A 83 -6.69 5.29 -24.64
N ARG A 84 -5.59 6.03 -24.84
CA ARG A 84 -5.31 6.86 -26.02
C ARG A 84 -4.06 6.36 -26.73
#